data_AF-A0A537IL83-F1
#
_entry.id   AF-A0A537IL83-F1
#
_cell.length_a   1.000
_cell.length_b   1.000
_cell.length_c   1.000
_cell.angle_alpha   90.00
_cell.angle_beta   90.00
_cell.angle_gamma   90.00
#
_symmetry.space_group_name_H-M   'P 1'
#
loop_
_entity.id
_entity.type
_entity.pdbx_description
1 polymer ?
#
loop_
_entity_poly.entity_id
_entity_poly.type
_entity_poly.pdbx_seq_one_letter_code
_entity_poly.pdbx_strand_id
1 'polypeptide(L)'
;MEANYRDMDERLWNYIDGTSEVAERSAIEQLIQTNAEWKAKYHELLDVNSLLQSSELEEPSLRFTKNVMEEIARLHIAPAAGSYINNRVIWGIGIFFITVILGFLVYGFGQIDWSSSDGKMPVDFGKIDYSKFFNNTYMNIFIMINVVLGLFLLDRYFANKRKKFREEI
;
A
#
# COMPACT_ATOMS: atom_id res chain seq x y z
N MET A 1 35.97 -13.92 -22.11
CA MET A 1 36.48 -12.53 -22.15
C MET A 1 35.39 -11.53 -22.54
N GLU A 2 34.51 -11.82 -23.51
CA GLU A 2 33.40 -10.92 -23.92
C GLU A 2 32.43 -10.47 -22.83
N ALA A 3 32.14 -11.32 -21.83
CA ALA A 3 31.21 -10.97 -20.75
C ALA A 3 31.69 -9.78 -19.88
N ASN A 4 33.01 -9.60 -19.73
CA ASN A 4 33.58 -8.52 -18.91
C ASN A 4 33.57 -7.17 -19.65
N TYR A 5 33.67 -7.19 -20.98
CA TYR A 5 33.57 -5.98 -21.80
C TYR A 5 32.17 -5.40 -21.82
N ARG A 6 31.13 -6.26 -21.85
CA ARG A 6 29.73 -5.81 -21.80
C ARG A 6 29.41 -5.08 -20.49
N ASP A 7 29.93 -5.59 -19.37
CA ASP A 7 29.79 -4.96 -18.05
C ASP A 7 30.55 -3.61 -17.98
N MET A 8 31.75 -3.54 -18.58
CA MET A 8 32.52 -2.29 -18.67
C MET A 8 31.78 -1.22 -19.50
N ASP A 9 31.28 -1.59 -20.68
CA ASP A 9 30.58 -0.66 -21.57
C ASP A 9 29.29 -0.13 -20.94
N GLU A 10 28.49 -1.00 -20.31
CA GLU A 10 27.24 -0.62 -19.64
C GLU A 10 27.49 0.35 -18.48
N ARG A 11 28.54 0.10 -17.68
CA ARG A 11 28.92 0.99 -16.57
C ARG A 11 29.42 2.35 -17.07
N LEU A 12 30.17 2.40 -18.16
CA LEU A 12 30.61 3.65 -18.78
C LEU A 12 29.44 4.42 -19.41
N TRP A 13 28.47 3.74 -20.04
CA TRP A 13 27.25 4.36 -20.56
C TRP A 13 26.40 4.98 -19.44
N ASN A 14 26.17 4.24 -18.35
CA ASN A 14 25.43 4.76 -17.19
C ASN A 14 26.14 5.97 -16.54
N TYR A 15 27.46 6.03 -16.61
CA TYR A 15 28.25 7.18 -16.18
C TYR A 15 28.05 8.39 -17.11
N ILE A 16 28.09 8.20 -18.44
CA ILE A 16 27.89 9.25 -19.46
C ILE A 16 26.46 9.82 -19.42
N ASP A 17 25.44 8.95 -19.30
CA ASP A 17 24.02 9.35 -19.22
C ASP A 17 23.64 9.91 -17.84
N GLY A 18 24.52 9.75 -16.86
CA GLY A 18 24.35 10.24 -15.52
C GLY A 18 23.33 9.47 -14.67
N THR A 19 23.00 8.25 -15.05
CA THR A 19 22.10 7.31 -14.35
C THR A 19 22.80 6.43 -13.31
N SER A 20 24.13 6.46 -13.27
CA SER A 20 24.97 5.72 -12.30
C SER A 20 24.83 6.21 -10.85
N GLU A 21 24.94 5.29 -9.88
CA GLU A 21 24.93 5.61 -8.45
C GLU A 21 26.16 6.45 -8.04
N VAL A 22 26.01 7.32 -7.02
CA VAL A 22 27.05 8.29 -6.60
C VAL A 22 28.36 7.61 -6.21
N ALA A 23 28.30 6.44 -5.58
CA ALA A 23 29.49 5.66 -5.20
C ALA A 23 30.20 5.05 -6.43
N GLU A 24 29.44 4.63 -7.43
CA GLU A 24 29.98 4.03 -8.65
C GLU A 24 30.67 5.07 -9.54
N ARG A 25 30.17 6.32 -9.55
CA ARG A 25 30.80 7.43 -10.29
C ARG A 25 32.24 7.67 -9.89
N SER A 26 32.53 7.73 -8.59
CA SER A 26 33.88 7.97 -8.10
C SER A 26 34.83 6.81 -8.43
N ALA A 27 34.33 5.57 -8.36
CA ALA A 27 35.10 4.40 -8.74
C ALA A 27 35.41 4.38 -10.26
N ILE A 28 34.43 4.72 -11.11
CA ILE A 28 34.62 4.79 -12.57
C ILE A 28 35.59 5.91 -12.93
N GLU A 29 35.51 7.07 -12.28
CA GLU A 29 36.44 8.18 -12.52
C GLU A 29 37.89 7.81 -12.19
N GLN A 30 38.11 7.10 -11.07
CA GLN A 30 39.43 6.54 -10.75
C GLN A 30 39.88 5.50 -11.78
N LEU A 31 38.99 4.65 -12.27
CA LEU A 31 39.29 3.64 -13.30
C LEU A 31 39.64 4.28 -14.65
N ILE A 32 38.97 5.36 -15.05
CA ILE A 32 39.30 6.12 -16.27
C ILE A 32 40.69 6.77 -16.15
N GLN A 33 41.08 7.22 -14.96
CA GLN A 33 42.41 7.83 -14.74
C GLN A 33 43.54 6.81 -14.65
N THR A 34 43.27 5.64 -14.07
CA THR A 34 44.31 4.63 -13.75
C THR A 34 44.46 3.55 -14.83
N ASN A 35 43.40 3.26 -15.59
CA ASN A 35 43.38 2.18 -16.58
C ASN A 35 43.25 2.73 -18.01
N ALA A 36 44.25 2.44 -18.84
CA ALA A 36 44.30 2.86 -20.25
C ALA A 36 43.18 2.25 -21.11
N GLU A 37 42.72 1.03 -20.78
CA GLU A 37 41.65 0.35 -21.51
C GLU A 37 40.29 1.03 -21.27
N TRP A 38 40.01 1.41 -20.02
CA TRP A 38 38.81 2.15 -19.64
C TRP A 38 38.78 3.55 -20.27
N LYS A 39 39.93 4.23 -20.33
CA LYS A 39 40.05 5.54 -20.96
C LYS A 39 39.78 5.48 -22.47
N ALA A 40 40.34 4.48 -23.16
CA ALA A 40 40.13 4.30 -24.60
C ALA A 40 38.65 4.04 -24.91
N LYS A 41 38.00 3.16 -24.14
CA LYS A 41 36.57 2.86 -24.27
C LYS A 41 35.69 4.05 -23.95
N TYR A 42 36.00 4.81 -22.90
CA TYR A 42 35.28 6.04 -22.58
C TYR A 42 35.31 7.05 -23.73
N HIS A 43 36.47 7.25 -24.37
CA HIS A 43 36.56 8.15 -25.54
C HIS A 43 35.76 7.63 -26.74
N GLU A 44 35.81 6.32 -27.02
CA GLU A 44 35.00 5.70 -28.08
C GLU A 44 33.49 5.94 -27.87
N LEU A 45 33.00 5.74 -26.65
CA LEU A 45 31.59 5.95 -26.32
C LEU A 45 31.20 7.43 -26.36
N LEU A 46 32.10 8.33 -25.95
CA LEU A 46 31.86 9.77 -26.00
C LEU A 46 31.79 10.29 -27.44
N ASP A 47 32.63 9.77 -28.33
CA ASP A 47 32.59 10.09 -29.77
C ASP A 47 31.26 9.62 -30.40
N VAL A 48 30.79 8.42 -30.04
CA VAL A 48 29.47 7.91 -30.48
C VAL A 48 28.34 8.78 -29.95
N ASN A 49 28.37 9.15 -28.66
CA ASN A 49 27.36 10.03 -28.07
C ASN A 49 27.34 11.41 -28.76
N SER A 50 28.52 11.99 -29.03
CA SER A 50 28.62 13.25 -29.77
C SER A 50 28.07 13.13 -31.20
N LEU A 51 28.30 12.00 -31.88
CA LEU A 51 27.77 11.75 -33.22
C LEU A 51 26.23 11.66 -33.20
N LEU A 52 25.67 10.98 -32.19
CA LEU A 52 24.22 10.89 -31.98
C LEU A 52 23.60 12.25 -31.67
N GLN A 53 24.26 13.08 -30.84
CA GLN A 53 23.81 14.44 -30.54
C GLN A 53 23.91 15.39 -31.74
N SER A 54 24.89 15.17 -32.61
CA SER A 54 25.07 15.95 -33.85
C SER A 54 24.12 15.53 -34.97
N SER A 55 23.49 14.36 -34.84
CA SER A 55 22.47 13.92 -35.76
C SER A 55 21.22 14.77 -35.52
N GLU A 56 20.67 15.36 -36.58
CA GLU A 56 19.49 16.20 -36.47
C GLU A 56 18.36 15.39 -35.82
N LEU A 57 17.80 15.90 -34.72
CA LEU A 57 16.60 15.32 -34.13
C LEU A 57 15.47 15.53 -35.15
N GLU A 58 15.08 14.47 -35.84
CA GLU A 58 13.85 14.48 -36.64
C GLU A 58 12.69 14.85 -35.70
N GLU A 59 12.10 16.01 -35.94
CA GLU A 59 10.96 16.46 -35.17
C GLU A 59 9.83 15.42 -35.33
N PRO A 60 9.26 14.92 -34.22
CA PRO A 60 8.17 13.97 -34.33
C PRO A 60 7.00 14.62 -35.09
N SER A 61 6.23 13.82 -35.83
CA SER A 61 5.07 14.35 -36.55
C SER A 61 4.15 15.14 -35.60
N LEU A 62 3.53 16.22 -36.09
CA LEU A 62 2.58 17.04 -35.32
C LEU A 62 1.45 16.24 -34.64
N ARG A 63 1.16 15.02 -35.13
CA ARG A 63 0.12 14.13 -34.58
C ARG A 63 0.67 13.06 -33.64
N PHE A 64 1.98 12.98 -33.41
CA PHE A 64 2.59 11.97 -32.54
C PHE A 64 1.98 12.00 -31.12
N THR A 65 1.99 13.16 -30.46
CA THR A 65 1.42 13.33 -29.12
C THR A 65 -0.06 12.96 -29.09
N LYS A 66 -0.81 13.33 -30.13
CA LYS A 66 -2.23 12.99 -30.27
C LYS A 66 -2.42 11.47 -30.39
N ASN A 67 -1.68 10.82 -31.27
CA ASN A 67 -1.77 9.38 -31.51
C ASN A 67 -1.38 8.59 -30.25
N VAL A 68 -0.33 9.00 -29.54
CA VAL A 68 0.11 8.38 -28.28
C VAL A 68 -0.95 8.54 -27.19
N MET A 69 -1.48 9.75 -27.00
CA MET A 69 -2.53 10.00 -26.00
C MET A 69 -3.83 9.28 -26.33
N GLU A 70 -4.19 9.18 -27.61
CA GLU A 70 -5.36 8.44 -28.08
C GLU A 70 -5.19 6.93 -27.83
N GLU A 71 -4.00 6.37 -28.10
CA GLU A 71 -3.72 4.96 -27.83
C GLU A 71 -3.65 4.64 -26.33
N ILE A 72 -3.05 5.52 -25.52
CA ILE A 72 -3.03 5.40 -24.05
C ILE A 72 -4.46 5.49 -23.48
N ALA A 73 -5.28 6.41 -23.98
CA ALA A 73 -6.67 6.54 -23.58
C ALA A 73 -7.49 5.31 -23.98
N ARG A 74 -7.24 4.76 -25.18
CA ARG A 74 -7.86 3.54 -25.69
C ARG A 74 -7.47 2.29 -24.90
N LEU A 75 -6.26 2.26 -24.35
CA LEU A 75 -5.78 1.18 -23.48
C LEU A 75 -6.37 1.22 -22.07
N HIS A 76 -7.30 2.14 -21.78
CA HIS A 76 -8.00 2.26 -20.51
C HIS A 76 -7.01 2.22 -19.34
N ILE A 77 -6.41 3.37 -19.01
CA ILE A 77 -5.89 3.58 -17.65
C ILE A 77 -7.11 3.48 -16.73
N ALA A 78 -7.41 2.26 -16.28
CA ALA A 78 -8.45 2.02 -15.31
C ALA A 78 -8.11 2.93 -14.11
N PRO A 79 -9.03 3.83 -13.70
CA PRO A 79 -8.77 4.68 -12.56
C PRO A 79 -8.36 3.80 -11.39
N ALA A 80 -7.30 4.22 -10.69
CA ALA A 80 -6.69 3.48 -9.59
C ALA A 80 -7.78 2.90 -8.67
N ALA A 81 -7.94 1.57 -8.74
CA ALA A 81 -8.72 0.73 -7.85
C ALA A 81 -9.95 1.43 -7.25
N GLY A 82 -11.07 1.43 -7.99
CA GLY A 82 -12.38 1.67 -7.41
C GLY A 82 -12.53 0.82 -6.14
N SER A 83 -12.80 1.49 -5.02
CA SER A 83 -12.91 0.94 -3.67
C SER A 83 -13.27 -0.55 -3.65
N TYR A 84 -12.31 -1.40 -3.28
CA TYR A 84 -12.44 -2.86 -3.17
C TYR A 84 -13.50 -3.32 -2.13
N ILE A 85 -14.23 -2.37 -1.57
CA ILE A 85 -15.13 -2.51 -0.45
C ILE A 85 -16.49 -2.01 -0.89
N ASN A 86 -17.43 -2.96 -1.00
CA ASN A 86 -18.81 -2.71 -1.33
C ASN A 86 -19.56 -2.19 -0.09
N ASN A 87 -20.17 -1.00 -0.19
CA ASN A 87 -20.94 -0.39 0.90
C ASN A 87 -22.10 -1.27 1.41
N ARG A 88 -22.60 -2.22 0.60
CA ARG A 88 -23.60 -3.21 1.04
C ARG A 88 -23.07 -4.15 2.13
N VAL A 89 -21.77 -4.48 2.10
CA VAL A 89 -21.13 -5.34 3.11
C VAL A 89 -21.01 -4.59 4.44
N ILE A 90 -20.65 -3.30 4.41
CA ILE A 90 -20.63 -2.44 5.61
C ILE A 90 -22.02 -2.38 6.25
N TRP A 91 -23.05 -2.17 5.43
CA TRP A 91 -24.42 -2.08 5.92
C TRP A 91 -24.92 -3.41 6.51
N GLY A 92 -24.60 -4.54 5.87
CA GLY A 92 -24.93 -5.88 6.37
C GLY A 92 -24.28 -6.18 7.73
N ILE A 93 -23.00 -5.85 7.88
CA ILE A 93 -22.29 -5.99 9.16
C ILE A 93 -22.91 -5.07 10.23
N GLY A 94 -23.21 -3.82 9.88
CA GLY A 94 -23.83 -2.86 10.81
C GLY A 94 -25.19 -3.33 11.35
N ILE A 95 -26.06 -3.84 10.47
CA ILE A 95 -27.36 -4.38 10.89
C ILE A 95 -27.18 -5.58 11.81
N PHE A 96 -26.29 -6.51 11.46
CA PHE A 96 -26.04 -7.68 12.29
C PHE A 96 -25.64 -7.31 13.72
N PHE A 97 -24.71 -6.37 13.88
CA PHE A 97 -24.31 -5.88 15.21
C PHE A 97 -25.46 -5.22 15.96
N ILE A 98 -26.25 -4.37 15.30
CA ILE A 98 -27.40 -3.72 15.93
C ILE A 98 -28.42 -4.77 16.42
N THR A 99 -28.72 -5.78 15.60
CA THR A 99 -29.65 -6.86 15.97
C THR A 99 -29.13 -7.67 17.16
N VAL A 100 -27.83 -7.99 17.19
CA VAL A 100 -27.21 -8.71 18.32
C VAL A 100 -27.27 -7.88 19.61
N ILE A 101 -26.94 -6.58 19.54
CA ILE A 101 -27.02 -5.65 20.68
C ILE A 101 -28.47 -5.55 21.17
N LEU A 102 -29.44 -5.42 20.27
CA LEU A 102 -30.86 -5.43 20.64
C LEU A 102 -31.26 -6.73 21.34
N GLY A 103 -30.82 -7.88 20.84
CA GLY A 103 -31.08 -9.18 21.45
C GLY A 103 -30.54 -9.28 22.88
N PHE A 104 -29.31 -8.79 23.11
CA PHE A 104 -28.74 -8.71 24.46
C PHE A 104 -29.47 -7.72 25.37
N LEU A 105 -29.91 -6.57 24.86
CA LEU A 105 -30.70 -5.62 25.63
C LEU A 105 -32.05 -6.20 26.02
N VAL A 106 -32.77 -6.84 25.10
CA VAL A 106 -34.07 -7.48 25.40
C VAL A 106 -33.91 -8.61 26.43
N TYR A 107 -32.89 -9.45 26.26
CA TYR A 107 -32.59 -10.50 27.23
C TYR A 107 -32.18 -9.94 28.60
N GLY A 108 -31.33 -8.91 28.60
CA GLY A 108 -30.87 -8.24 29.82
C GLY A 108 -32.01 -7.56 30.59
N PHE A 109 -32.85 -6.79 29.88
CA PHE A 109 -34.03 -6.17 30.48
C PHE A 109 -35.08 -7.19 30.93
N GLY A 110 -35.23 -8.30 30.21
CA GLY A 110 -36.12 -9.40 30.61
C GLY A 110 -35.70 -10.14 31.88
N GLN A 111 -34.43 -10.00 32.31
CA GLN A 111 -33.95 -10.52 33.59
C GLN A 111 -34.01 -9.51 34.74
N ILE A 112 -34.43 -8.26 34.50
CA ILE A 112 -34.52 -7.26 35.57
C ILE A 112 -35.81 -7.49 36.36
N ASP A 113 -35.67 -7.80 37.64
CA ASP A 113 -36.78 -7.98 38.56
C ASP A 113 -37.29 -6.60 39.03
N TRP A 114 -38.22 -6.03 38.26
CA TRP A 114 -38.79 -4.69 38.47
C TRP A 114 -39.58 -4.52 39.77
N SER A 115 -39.79 -5.60 40.55
CA SER A 115 -40.52 -5.58 41.82
C SER A 115 -39.65 -5.36 43.07
N SER A 116 -38.34 -5.15 42.92
CA SER A 116 -37.41 -5.00 44.04
C SER A 116 -37.54 -3.63 44.70
N SER A 117 -38.31 -3.55 45.79
CA SER A 117 -38.58 -2.33 46.57
C SER A 117 -37.50 -1.97 47.60
N ASP A 118 -36.30 -2.53 47.48
CA ASP A 118 -35.19 -2.27 48.39
C ASP A 118 -34.04 -1.67 47.57
N GLY A 119 -33.39 -0.61 48.09
CA GLY A 119 -32.47 0.29 47.37
C GLY A 119 -31.15 -0.33 46.87
N LYS A 120 -31.13 -1.63 46.57
CA LYS A 120 -30.05 -2.33 45.90
C LYS A 120 -30.39 -2.42 44.42
N MET A 121 -29.44 -2.05 43.58
CA MET A 121 -29.56 -2.09 42.11
C MET A 121 -30.22 -3.43 41.68
N PRO A 122 -31.34 -3.42 40.93
CA PRO A 122 -32.15 -4.62 40.61
C PRO A 122 -31.46 -5.55 39.59
N VAL A 123 -30.14 -5.41 39.42
CA VAL A 123 -29.32 -6.19 38.52
C VAL A 123 -28.34 -6.98 39.37
N ASP A 124 -28.69 -8.23 39.64
CA ASP A 124 -27.87 -9.16 40.42
C ASP A 124 -26.74 -9.70 39.52
N PHE A 125 -25.70 -8.88 39.30
CA PHE A 125 -24.54 -9.22 38.45
C PHE A 125 -23.81 -10.50 38.90
N GLY A 126 -24.05 -10.99 40.12
CA GLY A 126 -23.49 -12.23 40.65
C GLY A 126 -24.15 -13.51 40.13
N LYS A 127 -25.35 -13.42 39.51
CA LYS A 127 -26.05 -14.57 38.91
C LYS A 127 -25.75 -14.78 37.43
N ILE A 128 -25.05 -13.83 36.80
CA ILE A 128 -24.62 -13.98 35.42
C ILE A 128 -23.41 -14.89 35.42
N ASP A 129 -23.65 -16.16 35.10
CA ASP A 129 -22.66 -17.22 35.10
C ASP A 129 -21.74 -17.08 33.86
N TYR A 130 -20.83 -16.09 33.91
CA TYR A 130 -19.87 -15.79 32.85
C TYR A 130 -19.01 -17.01 32.48
N SER A 131 -18.81 -17.92 33.44
CA SER A 131 -18.16 -19.22 33.25
C SER A 131 -18.76 -19.99 32.08
N LYS A 132 -20.09 -20.07 31.96
CA LYS A 132 -20.75 -20.80 30.86
C LYS A 132 -20.66 -20.06 29.53
N PHE A 133 -20.59 -18.73 29.56
CA PHE A 133 -20.37 -17.90 28.38
C PHE A 133 -18.96 -18.06 27.81
N PHE A 134 -17.92 -18.12 28.66
CA PHE A 134 -16.53 -18.25 28.20
C PHE A 134 -16.08 -19.70 27.97
N ASN A 135 -16.72 -20.69 28.61
CA ASN A 135 -16.41 -22.11 28.43
C ASN A 135 -17.03 -22.69 27.14
N ASN A 136 -18.01 -21.99 26.54
CA ASN A 136 -18.58 -22.41 25.27
C ASN A 136 -17.62 -22.12 24.11
N THR A 137 -17.14 -23.16 23.45
CA THR A 137 -16.23 -23.08 22.28
C THR A 137 -16.76 -22.14 21.19
N TYR A 138 -18.07 -22.13 20.93
CA TYR A 138 -18.68 -21.25 19.92
C TYR A 138 -18.61 -19.77 20.32
N MET A 139 -18.80 -19.47 21.61
CA MET A 139 -18.71 -18.09 22.11
C MET A 139 -17.26 -17.61 22.12
N ASN A 140 -16.31 -18.48 22.48
CA ASN A 140 -14.90 -18.14 22.42
C ASN A 140 -14.44 -17.84 20.98
N ILE A 141 -14.87 -18.64 20.00
CA ILE A 141 -14.62 -18.39 18.57
C ILE A 141 -15.26 -17.05 18.13
N PHE A 142 -16.49 -16.78 18.56
CA PHE A 142 -17.18 -15.53 18.27
C PHE A 142 -16.42 -14.32 18.82
N ILE A 143 -15.97 -14.37 20.07
CA ILE A 143 -15.17 -13.30 20.69
C ILE A 143 -13.84 -13.13 19.95
N MET A 144 -13.14 -14.23 19.60
CA MET A 144 -11.90 -14.18 18.83
C MET A 144 -12.08 -13.44 17.49
N ILE A 145 -13.12 -13.77 16.73
CA ILE A 145 -13.43 -13.10 15.46
C ILE A 145 -13.73 -11.62 15.68
N ASN A 146 -14.51 -11.27 16.71
CA ASN A 146 -14.86 -9.88 17.01
C ASN A 146 -13.65 -9.06 17.47
N VAL A 147 -12.74 -9.64 18.26
CA VAL A 147 -11.50 -8.99 18.69
C VAL A 147 -10.59 -8.73 17.50
N VAL A 148 -10.40 -9.72 16.62
CA VAL A 148 -9.59 -9.57 15.40
C VAL A 148 -10.18 -8.52 14.46
N LEU A 149 -11.50 -8.53 14.24
CA LEU A 149 -12.19 -7.52 13.45
C LEU A 149 -12.09 -6.13 14.08
N GLY A 150 -12.21 -6.04 15.41
CA GLY A 150 -12.06 -4.79 16.16
C GLY A 150 -10.67 -4.19 16.01
N LEU A 151 -9.62 -5.00 16.16
CA LEU A 151 -8.23 -4.60 15.93
C LEU A 151 -8.00 -4.18 14.47
N PHE A 152 -8.49 -4.95 13.51
CA PHE A 152 -8.36 -4.63 12.09
C PHE A 152 -9.05 -3.30 11.73
N LEU A 153 -10.25 -3.04 12.27
CA LEU A 153 -10.95 -1.78 12.08
C LEU A 153 -10.23 -0.62 12.77
N LEU A 154 -9.67 -0.84 13.96
CA LEU A 154 -8.89 0.15 14.69
C LEU A 154 -7.61 0.53 13.93
N ASP A 155 -6.88 -0.46 13.42
CA ASP A 155 -5.71 -0.26 12.59
C ASP A 155 -6.05 0.52 11.32
N ARG A 156 -7.16 0.15 10.65
CA ARG A 156 -7.64 0.86 9.47
C ARG A 156 -8.08 2.29 9.78
N TYR A 157 -8.73 2.52 10.92
CA TYR A 157 -9.15 3.84 11.38
C TYR A 157 -7.93 4.76 11.62
N PHE A 158 -6.90 4.26 12.30
CA PHE A 158 -5.65 5.00 12.50
C PHE A 158 -4.84 5.18 11.21
N ALA A 159 -4.84 4.20 10.30
CA ALA A 159 -4.20 4.33 8.99
C ALA A 159 -4.85 5.42 8.13
N ASN A 160 -6.18 5.51 8.13
CA ASN A 160 -6.90 6.56 7.41
C ASN A 160 -6.68 7.95 8.03
N LYS A 161 -6.61 8.06 9.37
CA LYS A 161 -6.26 9.32 10.03
C LYS A 161 -4.85 9.80 9.67
N ARG A 162 -3.87 8.89 9.64
CA ARG A 162 -2.47 9.19 9.26
C ARG A 162 -2.31 9.67 7.83
N LYS A 163 -3.17 9.24 6.89
CA LYS A 163 -3.15 9.72 5.50
C LYS A 163 -3.65 11.16 5.40
N LYS A 164 -4.76 11.51 6.08
CA LYS A 164 -5.28 12.88 6.10
C LYS A 164 -4.29 13.90 6.68
N PHE A 165 -3.61 13.53 7.77
CA PHE A 165 -2.57 14.39 8.37
C PHE A 165 -1.36 14.66 7.46
N ARG A 166 -1.14 13.85 6.43
CA ARG A 166 -0.02 13.99 5.49
C ARG A 166 -0.40 14.70 4.18
N GLU A 167 -1.70 14.94 3.97
CA GLU A 167 -2.25 15.73 2.86
C GLU A 167 -2.49 17.19 3.28
N GLU A 168 -2.52 17.47 4.59
CA GLU A 168 -2.70 18.82 5.17
C GLU A 168 -1.36 19.52 5.55
N ILE A 169 -0.21 18.88 5.28
CA ILE A 169 1.15 19.47 5.40
C ILE A 169 1.73 19.59 4.01
#